data_AF-A0A2V6T8G0-F1
#
_entry.id   AF-A0A2V6T8G0-F1
#
_cell.length_a   1.000
_cell.length_b   1.000
_cell.length_c   1.000
_cell.angle_alpha   90.00
_cell.angle_beta   90.00
_cell.angle_gamma   90.00
#
_symmetry.space_group_name_H-M   'P 1'
#
loop_
_entity.id
_entity.type
_entity.pdbx_description
1 polymer ?
#
loop_
_entity_poly.entity_id
_entity_poly.type
_entity_poly.pdbx_seq_one_letter_code
_entity_poly.pdbx_strand_id
1 'polypeptide(L)'
;YLLEGRLDDALERAQQAVSLAQRHQERGHEAWSLRLLGEIASHRDPPALETAEGYYREALALAGQLGMRPLAAHCHFHLGELFRKTDQPEQARQHLTTATTMYREMDMRFWLDQTEAEMRELE
;
A
#
# COMPACT_ATOMS: atom_id res chain seq x y z
N TYR A 1 -10.38 -1.76 -14.12
CA TYR A 1 -11.26 -1.71 -12.91
C TYR A 1 -10.92 -0.56 -11.96
N LEU A 2 -9.80 -0.58 -11.23
CA LEU A 2 -9.45 0.52 -10.30
C LEU A 2 -9.27 1.87 -11.02
N LEU A 3 -8.48 1.90 -12.11
CA LEU A 3 -8.29 3.08 -12.96
C LEU A 3 -9.56 3.52 -13.72
N GLU A 4 -10.60 2.69 -13.72
CA GLU A 4 -11.90 2.96 -14.36
C GLU A 4 -12.98 3.34 -13.33
N GLY A 5 -12.63 3.49 -12.04
CA GLY A 5 -13.57 3.81 -10.96
C GLY A 5 -14.49 2.64 -10.56
N ARG A 6 -14.27 1.44 -11.11
CA ARG A 6 -15.05 0.22 -10.81
C ARG A 6 -14.48 -0.47 -9.57
N LEU A 7 -14.63 0.19 -8.42
CA LEU A 7 -14.03 -0.24 -7.15
C LEU A 7 -14.56 -1.59 -6.67
N ASP A 8 -15.85 -1.87 -6.83
CA ASP A 8 -16.44 -3.14 -6.38
C ASP A 8 -15.95 -4.33 -7.22
N ASP A 9 -15.84 -4.16 -8.55
CA ASP A 9 -15.22 -5.19 -9.42
C ASP A 9 -13.75 -5.39 -9.07
N ALA A 10 -13.01 -4.32 -8.81
CA ALA A 10 -11.60 -4.42 -8.40
C ALA A 10 -11.46 -5.17 -7.08
N LEU A 11 -12.34 -4.88 -6.11
CA LEU A 11 -12.37 -5.53 -4.80
C LEU A 11 -12.63 -7.03 -4.94
N GLU A 12 -13.64 -7.43 -5.73
CA GLU A 12 -13.96 -8.83 -5.94
C GLU A 12 -12.77 -9.60 -6.53
N ARG A 13 -12.12 -9.04 -7.55
CA ARG A 13 -10.96 -9.69 -8.20
C ARG A 13 -9.75 -9.77 -7.28
N ALA A 14 -9.47 -8.73 -6.50
CA ALA A 14 -8.38 -8.73 -5.54
C ALA A 14 -8.62 -9.74 -4.40
N GLN A 15 -9.86 -9.88 -3.93
CA GLN A 15 -10.21 -10.87 -2.90
C GLN A 15 -10.11 -12.32 -3.43
N GLN A 16 -10.50 -12.54 -4.69
CA GLN A 16 -10.28 -13.81 -5.37
C GLN A 16 -8.79 -14.14 -5.50
N ALA A 17 -7.95 -13.15 -5.82
CA ALA A 17 -6.51 -13.32 -5.92
C ALA A 17 -5.87 -13.72 -4.58
N VAL A 18 -6.24 -13.08 -3.47
CA VAL A 18 -5.81 -13.49 -2.12
C VAL A 18 -6.22 -14.93 -1.83
N SER A 19 -7.49 -15.27 -2.09
CA SER A 19 -8.02 -16.61 -1.82
C SER A 19 -7.29 -17.68 -2.63
N LEU A 20 -6.95 -17.40 -3.89
CA LEU A 20 -6.21 -18.31 -4.75
C LEU A 20 -4.77 -18.47 -4.27
N ALA A 21 -4.09 -17.35 -3.98
CA ALA A 21 -2.72 -17.37 -3.48
C ALA A 21 -2.60 -18.17 -2.18
N GLN A 22 -3.55 -18.01 -1.26
CA GLN A 22 -3.60 -18.78 -0.01
C GLN A 22 -3.79 -20.29 -0.25
N ARG A 23 -4.73 -20.67 -1.14
CA ARG A 23 -4.96 -22.09 -1.49
C ARG A 23 -3.73 -22.74 -2.11
N HIS A 24 -2.97 -21.99 -2.92
CA HIS A 24 -1.76 -22.48 -3.59
C HIS A 24 -0.47 -22.19 -2.81
N GLN A 25 -0.57 -21.62 -1.61
CA GLN A 25 0.58 -21.25 -0.76
C GLN A 25 1.57 -20.28 -1.43
N GLU A 26 1.07 -19.45 -2.36
CA GLU A 26 1.84 -18.45 -3.08
C GLU A 26 1.96 -17.16 -2.26
N ARG A 27 2.71 -17.23 -1.17
CA ARG A 27 2.82 -16.16 -0.16
C ARG A 27 3.24 -14.80 -0.75
N GLY A 28 4.05 -14.80 -1.81
CA GLY A 28 4.43 -13.57 -2.51
C GLY A 28 3.26 -12.91 -3.25
N HIS A 29 2.42 -13.71 -3.93
CA HIS A 29 1.21 -13.22 -4.59
C HIS A 29 0.16 -12.77 -3.59
N GLU A 30 0.06 -13.46 -2.45
CA GLU A 30 -0.80 -13.06 -1.34
C GLU A 30 -0.42 -11.65 -0.86
N ALA A 31 0.86 -11.38 -0.62
CA ALA A 31 1.34 -10.07 -0.15
C ALA A 31 1.02 -8.94 -1.16
N TRP A 32 1.24 -9.19 -2.46
CA TRP A 32 0.87 -8.22 -3.50
C TRP A 32 -0.63 -7.97 -3.59
N SER A 33 -1.44 -9.02 -3.44
CA SER A 33 -2.89 -8.93 -3.50
C SER A 33 -3.47 -8.19 -2.29
N LEU A 34 -2.89 -8.40 -1.10
CA LEU A 34 -3.22 -7.64 0.10
C LEU A 34 -2.91 -6.14 -0.06
N ARG A 35 -1.74 -5.78 -0.62
CA ARG A 35 -1.44 -4.37 -0.91
C ARG A 35 -2.49 -3.76 -1.85
N LEU A 36 -2.90 -4.50 -2.88
CA LEU A 36 -3.92 -4.05 -3.83
C LEU A 36 -5.29 -3.87 -3.16
N LEU A 37 -5.68 -4.73 -2.23
CA LEU A 37 -6.91 -4.55 -1.44
C LEU A 37 -6.86 -3.26 -0.60
N GLY A 38 -5.69 -2.97 0.00
CA GLY A 38 -5.46 -1.71 0.70
C GLY A 38 -5.65 -0.50 -0.21
N GLU A 39 -5.12 -0.57 -1.44
CA GLU A 39 -5.23 0.47 -2.46
C GLU A 39 -6.67 0.68 -2.91
N ILE A 40 -7.43 -0.39 -3.13
CA ILE A 40 -8.85 -0.28 -3.49
C ILE A 40 -9.65 0.35 -2.34
N ALA A 41 -9.37 -0.03 -1.09
CA ALA A 41 -10.05 0.52 0.09
C ALA A 41 -9.70 2.00 0.32
N SER A 42 -8.48 2.44 0.01
CA SER A 42 -8.05 3.84 0.13
C SER A 42 -8.62 4.76 -0.95
N HIS A 43 -9.11 4.21 -2.07
CA HIS A 43 -9.74 4.95 -3.17
C HIS A 43 -11.26 5.11 -3.02
N ARG A 44 -11.87 4.56 -1.96
CA ARG A 44 -13.27 4.85 -1.63
C ARG A 44 -13.42 6.31 -1.19
N ASP A 45 -14.62 6.85 -1.37
CA ASP A 45 -14.97 8.20 -0.93
C ASP A 45 -16.19 8.15 0.02
N PRO A 46 -16.01 8.33 1.34
CA PRO A 46 -14.73 8.56 2.02
C PRO A 46 -13.85 7.29 2.08
N PRO A 47 -12.51 7.43 2.27
CA PRO A 47 -11.60 6.29 2.38
C PRO A 47 -11.99 5.35 3.52
N ALA A 48 -11.97 4.03 3.25
CA ALA A 48 -12.20 3.02 4.28
C ALA A 48 -10.92 2.81 5.10
N LEU A 49 -10.57 3.81 5.93
CA LEU A 49 -9.30 3.93 6.66
C LEU A 49 -8.86 2.62 7.33
N GLU A 50 -9.68 2.10 8.26
CA GLU A 50 -9.33 0.90 9.04
C GLU A 50 -9.11 -0.33 8.15
N THR A 51 -9.92 -0.47 7.09
CA THR A 51 -9.82 -1.59 6.14
C THR A 51 -8.55 -1.47 5.30
N ALA A 52 -8.27 -0.29 4.76
CA ALA A 52 -7.09 -0.03 3.94
C ALA A 52 -5.80 -0.23 4.76
N GLU A 53 -5.76 0.34 5.96
CA GLU A 53 -4.64 0.22 6.90
C GLU A 53 -4.39 -1.24 7.29
N GLY A 54 -5.44 -2.01 7.58
CA GLY A 54 -5.36 -3.44 7.88
C GLY A 54 -4.67 -4.21 6.76
N TYR A 55 -5.17 -4.07 5.53
CA TYR A 55 -4.60 -4.76 4.37
C TYR A 55 -3.14 -4.37 4.09
N TYR A 56 -2.79 -3.09 4.21
CA TYR A 56 -1.40 -2.66 4.04
C TYR A 56 -0.48 -3.22 5.12
N ARG A 57 -0.94 -3.33 6.38
CA ARG A 57 -0.14 -3.92 7.46
C ARG A 57 0.05 -5.42 7.30
N GLU A 58 -0.99 -6.14 6.86
CA GLU A 58 -0.87 -7.57 6.55
C GLU A 58 0.11 -7.81 5.40
N ALA A 59 0.01 -7.01 4.33
CA ALA A 59 0.95 -7.04 3.21
C ALA A 59 2.39 -6.73 3.66
N LEU A 60 2.58 -5.72 4.52
CA LEU A 60 3.89 -5.34 5.06
C LEU A 60 4.49 -6.46 5.93
N ALA A 61 3.69 -7.07 6.80
CA ALA A 61 4.14 -8.18 7.63
C ALA A 61 4.60 -9.37 6.79
N LEU A 62 3.82 -9.73 5.76
CA LEU A 62 4.15 -10.82 4.86
C LEU A 62 5.38 -10.49 3.99
N ALA A 63 5.47 -9.26 3.47
CA ALA A 63 6.63 -8.77 2.74
C ALA A 63 7.91 -8.84 3.58
N GLY A 64 7.84 -8.48 4.87
CA GLY A 64 8.95 -8.59 5.81
C GLY A 64 9.41 -10.04 6.00
N GLN A 65 8.48 -10.98 6.19
CA GLN A 65 8.80 -12.40 6.34
C GLN A 65 9.42 -13.01 5.08
N LEU A 66 9.06 -12.50 3.90
CA LEU A 66 9.55 -12.98 2.59
C LEU A 66 10.77 -12.21 2.07
N GLY A 67 11.25 -11.18 2.79
CA GLY A 67 12.35 -10.32 2.34
C GLY A 67 12.00 -9.46 1.12
N MET A 68 10.72 -9.21 0.85
CA MET A 68 10.23 -8.45 -0.29
C MET A 68 10.35 -6.94 -0.05
N ARG A 69 11.59 -6.44 0.01
CA ARG A 69 11.89 -5.03 0.31
C ARG A 69 11.13 -4.00 -0.54
N PRO A 70 10.98 -4.17 -1.87
CA PRO A 70 10.19 -3.23 -2.68
C PRO A 70 8.72 -3.19 -2.26
N LEU A 71 8.12 -4.34 -1.97
CA LEU A 71 6.72 -4.42 -1.54
C LEU A 71 6.51 -3.74 -0.19
N ALA A 72 7.44 -3.92 0.75
CA ALA A 72 7.40 -3.22 2.04
C ALA A 72 7.46 -1.69 1.85
N ALA A 73 8.33 -1.19 0.97
CA ALA A 73 8.41 0.24 0.66
C ALA A 73 7.10 0.78 0.06
N HIS A 74 6.46 0.03 -0.85
CA HIS A 74 5.15 0.39 -1.39
C HIS A 74 4.06 0.43 -0.32
N CYS A 75 4.06 -0.51 0.63
CA CYS A 75 3.10 -0.49 1.74
C CYS A 75 3.30 0.75 2.63
N HIS A 76 4.55 1.12 2.93
CA HIS A 76 4.83 2.36 3.66
C HIS A 76 4.40 3.62 2.87
N PHE A 77 4.66 3.67 1.56
CA PHE A 77 4.23 4.80 0.73
C PHE A 77 2.71 4.98 0.77
N HIS A 78 1.95 3.93 0.51
CA HIS A 78 0.49 4.01 0.48
C HIS A 78 -0.15 4.24 1.86
N LEU A 79 0.44 3.72 2.94
CA LEU A 79 0.02 4.09 4.30
C LEU A 79 0.23 5.59 4.55
N GLY A 80 1.34 6.14 4.08
CA GLY A 80 1.61 7.58 4.12
C GLY A 80 0.52 8.40 3.43
N GLU A 81 0.19 8.04 2.19
CA GLU A 81 -0.88 8.65 1.39
C GLU A 81 -2.25 8.54 2.06
N LEU A 82 -2.58 7.36 2.61
CA LEU A 82 -3.84 7.10 3.31
C LEU A 82 -4.00 7.98 4.56
N PHE A 83 -2.96 8.07 5.38
CA PHE A 83 -2.99 8.91 6.59
C PHE A 83 -3.07 10.39 6.25
N ARG A 84 -2.41 10.83 5.17
CA ARG A 84 -2.56 12.21 4.69
C ARG A 84 -4.00 12.51 4.26
N LYS A 85 -4.61 11.62 3.48
CA LYS A 85 -6.01 11.75 3.01
C LYS A 85 -7.05 11.71 4.14
N THR A 86 -6.66 11.22 5.33
CA THR A 86 -7.53 11.09 6.50
C THR A 86 -7.12 12.01 7.65
N ASP A 87 -6.42 13.12 7.33
CA ASP A 87 -6.03 14.18 8.27
C ASP A 87 -5.16 13.70 9.46
N GLN A 88 -4.28 12.71 9.22
CA GLN A 88 -3.33 12.16 10.20
C GLN A 88 -1.86 12.42 9.80
N PRO A 89 -1.41 13.69 9.79
CA PRO A 89 -0.13 14.09 9.20
C PRO A 89 1.11 13.50 9.88
N GLU A 90 1.06 13.26 11.19
CA GLU A 90 2.20 12.68 11.92
C GLU A 90 2.46 11.22 11.51
N GLN A 91 1.40 10.42 11.38
CA GLN A 91 1.52 9.05 10.87
C GLN A 91 1.91 9.04 9.40
N ALA A 92 1.36 9.96 8.60
CA ALA A 92 1.72 10.11 7.21
C ALA A 92 3.23 10.36 7.05
N ARG A 93 3.78 11.33 7.80
CA ARG A 93 5.20 11.68 7.78
C ARG A 93 6.10 10.50 8.17
N GLN A 94 5.72 9.73 9.20
CA GLN A 94 6.48 8.55 9.62
C GLN A 94 6.58 7.51 8.48
N HIS A 95 5.45 7.20 7.86
CA HIS A 95 5.36 6.20 6.80
C HIS A 95 6.09 6.66 5.52
N LEU A 96 5.90 7.91 5.09
CA LEU A 96 6.59 8.47 3.92
C LEU A 96 8.11 8.59 4.14
N THR A 97 8.57 8.91 5.34
CA THR A 97 10.02 8.95 5.66
C THR A 97 10.65 7.56 5.49
N THR A 98 9.95 6.53 5.96
CA THR A 98 10.42 5.14 5.83
C THR A 98 10.45 4.72 4.37
N ALA A 99 9.38 4.99 3.61
CA ALA A 99 9.33 4.70 2.18
C ALA A 99 10.45 5.42 1.40
N THR A 100 10.68 6.71 1.67
CA THR A 100 11.76 7.53 1.07
C THR A 100 13.12 6.89 1.30
N THR A 101 13.41 6.48 2.54
CA THR A 101 14.69 5.84 2.89
C THR A 101 14.86 4.54 2.12
N MET A 102 13.83 3.69 2.10
CA MET A 102 13.86 2.40 1.41
C MET A 102 14.04 2.57 -0.11
N TYR A 103 13.29 3.47 -0.75
CA TYR A 103 13.42 3.72 -2.18
C TYR A 103 14.79 4.29 -2.55
N ARG A 104 15.36 5.16 -1.71
CA ARG A 104 16.72 5.66 -1.89
C ARG A 104 17.76 4.55 -1.81
N GLU A 105 17.67 3.68 -0.80
CA GLU A 105 18.57 2.53 -0.66
C GLU A 105 18.49 1.53 -1.83
N MET A 106 17.31 1.42 -2.46
CA MET A 106 17.08 0.55 -3.61
C MET A 106 17.24 1.25 -4.97
N ASP A 107 17.68 2.52 -5.00
CA ASP A 107 17.80 3.37 -6.20
C ASP A 107 16.51 3.42 -7.06
N MET A 108 15.35 3.40 -6.41
CA MET A 108 14.03 3.45 -7.06
C MET A 108 13.60 4.91 -7.29
N ARG A 109 14.33 5.62 -8.15
CA ARG A 109 14.18 7.07 -8.39
C ARG A 109 12.75 7.54 -8.63
N PHE A 110 11.98 6.85 -9.47
CA PHE A 110 10.58 7.21 -9.73
C PHE A 110 9.75 7.28 -8.44
N TRP A 111 9.88 6.27 -7.57
CA TRP A 111 9.13 6.21 -6.32
C TRP A 111 9.68 7.16 -5.27
N LEU A 112 10.99 7.40 -5.27
CA LEU A 112 11.59 8.44 -4.44
C LEU A 112 10.98 9.81 -4.74
N ASP A 113 10.90 10.19 -6.01
CA ASP A 113 10.32 11.46 -6.45
C ASP A 113 8.84 11.57 -6.05
N GLN A 114 8.06 10.49 -6.19
CA GLN A 114 6.67 10.44 -5.74
C GLN A 114 6.54 10.62 -4.22
N THR A 115 7.38 9.95 -3.43
CA THR A 115 7.33 10.02 -1.96
C THR A 115 7.72 11.41 -1.47
N GLU A 116 8.69 12.05 -2.11
CA GLU A 116 9.09 13.44 -1.80
C GLU A 116 8.00 14.45 -2.17
N ALA A 117 7.24 14.22 -3.26
CA ALA A 117 6.09 15.04 -3.60
C ALA A 117 4.99 14.95 -2.53
N GLU A 118 4.64 13.73 -2.11
CA GLU A 118 3.65 13.50 -1.04
C GLU A 118 4.09 14.13 0.30
N MET A 119 5.39 14.11 0.63
CA MET A 119 5.88 14.78 1.84
C MET A 119 5.74 16.31 1.80
N ARG A 120 5.88 16.94 0.62
CA ARG A 120 5.68 18.39 0.47
C ARG A 120 4.22 18.79 0.64
N GLU A 121 3.28 17.89 0.36
CA GLU A 121 1.84 18.14 0.62
C GLU A 121 1.47 18.09 2.12
N LEU A 122 2.40 17.68 3.00
CA LEU A 122 2.21 17.66 4.46
C LEU A 122 2.75 18.91 5.18
N GLU A 123 3.40 19.82 4.47
CA GLU A 123 3.98 21.07 4.99
C GLU A 123 3.02 22.26 4.84
#